data_AF-A0A957KNS7-F1
#
_entry.id   AF-A0A957KNS7-F1
#
_cell.length_a   1.000
_cell.length_b   1.000
_cell.length_c   1.000
_cell.angle_alpha   90.00
_cell.angle_beta   90.00
_cell.angle_gamma   90.00
#
_symmetry.space_group_name_H-M   'P 1'
#
loop_
_entity.id
_entity.type
_entity.pdbx_description
1 polymer ?
#
loop_
_entity_poly.entity_id
_entity_poly.type
_entity_poly.pdbx_seq_one_letter_code
_entity_poly.pdbx_strand_id
1 'polypeptide(L)'
;MFSRLFGKKQEEKTQDDIKLEQSLQKTRSGILGRIGSIFQENEITDELWEELEDVLIMGDVGSTTTQELLTATRTRVERENIKATRDAYMVLKQEMVKLLSTDEPLHIEEPRILTVVLVVGVNGSGK
;
A
#
# COMPACT_ATOMS: atom_id res chain seq x y z
N MET A 1 -0.74 39.65 -8.34
CA MET A 1 -0.14 39.02 -9.55
C MET A 1 0.77 37.83 -9.22
N PHE A 2 0.99 37.48 -7.94
CA PHE A 2 1.89 36.38 -7.52
C PHE A 2 1.19 35.11 -6.99
N SER A 3 -0.14 35.03 -7.00
CA SER A 3 -0.91 33.86 -6.54
C SER A 3 -1.12 32.77 -7.59
N ARG A 4 -0.54 32.90 -8.80
CA ARG A 4 -0.66 31.94 -9.91
C ARG A 4 0.51 30.96 -10.05
N LEU A 5 1.52 31.02 -9.17
CA LEU A 5 2.76 30.22 -9.30
C LEU A 5 2.85 28.99 -8.38
N PHE A 6 1.92 28.81 -7.44
CA PHE A 6 1.89 27.63 -6.54
C PHE A 6 0.50 27.01 -6.40
N GLY A 7 -0.28 27.01 -7.50
CA GLY A 7 -1.42 26.12 -7.58
C GLY A 7 -0.88 24.70 -7.74
N LYS A 8 -1.01 23.85 -6.71
CA LYS A 8 -0.99 22.39 -6.91
C LYS A 8 -2.00 22.12 -8.02
N LYS A 9 -1.51 21.82 -9.22
CA LYS A 9 -2.33 21.37 -10.34
C LYS A 9 -3.00 20.10 -9.82
N GLN A 10 -4.30 20.15 -9.54
CA GLN A 10 -5.07 18.93 -9.30
C GLN A 10 -4.95 18.14 -10.61
N GLU A 11 -4.15 17.09 -10.59
CA GLU A 11 -4.12 16.13 -11.68
C GLU A 11 -5.52 15.52 -11.76
N GLU A 12 -6.18 15.72 -12.91
CA GLU A 12 -7.45 15.04 -13.20
C GLU A 12 -7.20 13.55 -13.19
N LYS A 13 -8.00 12.81 -12.39
CA LYS A 13 -7.93 11.35 -12.35
C LYS A 13 -8.20 10.79 -13.74
N THR A 14 -7.34 9.88 -14.17
CA THR A 14 -7.53 9.17 -15.43
C THR A 14 -8.73 8.22 -15.32
N GLN A 15 -9.26 7.80 -16.47
CA GLN A 15 -10.32 6.79 -16.48
C GLN A 15 -9.88 5.47 -15.83
N ASP A 16 -8.58 5.13 -15.92
CA ASP A 16 -8.02 3.92 -15.32
C ASP A 16 -7.88 4.07 -13.80
N ASP A 17 -7.53 5.25 -13.29
CA ASP A 17 -7.55 5.53 -11.84
C ASP A 17 -8.94 5.34 -11.26
N ILE A 18 -9.97 5.82 -11.96
CA ILE A 18 -11.38 5.69 -11.53
C ILE A 18 -11.78 4.21 -11.49
N LYS A 19 -11.45 3.43 -12.53
CA LYS A 19 -11.72 1.99 -12.57
C LYS A 19 -10.98 1.23 -11.46
N LEU A 20 -9.71 1.58 -11.22
CA LEU A 20 -8.90 0.98 -10.16
C LEU A 20 -9.53 1.23 -8.79
N GLU A 21 -9.89 2.48 -8.48
CA GLU A 21 -10.54 2.84 -7.21
C GLU A 21 -11.86 2.09 -7.01
N GLN A 22 -12.67 1.96 -8.05
CA GLN A 22 -13.93 1.21 -8.00
C GLN A 22 -13.69 -0.28 -7.74
N SER A 23 -12.71 -0.88 -8.43
CA SER A 23 -12.38 -2.30 -8.26
C SER A 23 -11.87 -2.62 -6.85
N LEU A 24 -11.17 -1.68 -6.22
CA LEU A 24 -10.59 -1.81 -4.87
C LEU A 24 -11.53 -1.35 -3.75
N GLN A 25 -12.74 -0.88 -4.07
CA GLN A 25 -13.64 -0.26 -3.09
C GLN A 25 -13.92 -1.17 -1.88
N LYS A 26 -14.17 -2.48 -2.11
CA LYS A 26 -14.44 -3.44 -1.03
C LYS A 26 -13.25 -3.60 -0.09
N THR A 27 -12.05 -3.82 -0.64
CA THR A 27 -10.80 -3.92 0.13
C THR A 27 -10.54 -2.65 0.92
N ARG A 28 -10.78 -1.49 0.30
CA ARG A 28 -10.60 -0.18 0.93
C ARG A 28 -11.57 0.05 2.09
N SER A 29 -12.85 -0.28 1.94
CA SER A 29 -13.83 -0.14 3.02
C SER A 29 -13.66 -1.17 4.14
N GLY A 30 -13.12 -2.35 3.81
CA GLY A 30 -12.89 -3.43 4.77
C GLY A 30 -11.58 -3.25 5.51
N ILE A 31 -10.51 -3.86 4.99
CA ILE A 31 -9.20 -3.97 5.65
C ILE A 31 -8.58 -2.59 5.88
N LEU A 32 -8.49 -1.74 4.85
CA LEU A 32 -7.85 -0.43 5.00
C LEU A 32 -8.64 0.51 5.91
N GLY A 33 -9.96 0.37 5.95
CA GLY A 33 -10.83 1.08 6.89
C GLY A 33 -10.51 0.70 8.34
N ARG A 34 -10.41 -0.60 8.63
CA ARG A 34 -10.04 -1.13 9.95
C ARG A 34 -8.67 -0.65 10.40
N ILE A 35 -7.66 -0.73 9.54
CA ILE A 35 -6.32 -0.17 9.82
C ILE A 35 -6.44 1.32 10.16
N GLY A 36 -7.21 2.09 9.38
CA GLY A 36 -7.43 3.51 9.66
C GLY A 36 -8.07 3.79 11.03
N SER A 37 -8.98 2.94 11.49
CA SER A 37 -9.62 3.03 12.82
C SER A 37 -8.64 2.73 13.95
N ILE A 38 -7.81 1.69 13.82
CA ILE A 38 -6.78 1.33 14.82
C ILE A 38 -5.89 2.53 15.15
N PHE A 39 -5.40 3.24 14.13
CA PHE A 39 -4.54 4.41 14.32
C PHE A 39 -5.29 5.69 14.76
N GLN A 40 -6.62 5.69 14.81
CA GLN A 40 -7.43 6.79 15.35
C GLN A 40 -7.80 6.56 16.82
N GLU A 41 -8.04 5.31 17.20
CA GLU A 41 -8.55 4.94 18.51
C GLU A 41 -7.44 4.66 19.54
N ASN A 42 -6.23 4.31 19.06
CA ASN A 42 -5.13 3.88 19.91
C ASN A 42 -3.95 4.86 19.96
N GLU A 43 -3.15 4.75 21.02
CA GLU A 43 -1.80 5.31 21.08
C GLU A 43 -0.79 4.32 20.46
N ILE A 44 0.44 4.77 20.20
CA ILE A 44 1.50 3.88 19.70
C ILE A 44 1.99 2.99 20.86
N THR A 45 1.32 1.85 21.03
CA THR A 45 1.59 0.84 22.06
C THR A 45 1.74 -0.54 21.43
N ASP A 46 2.19 -1.53 22.20
CA ASP A 46 2.26 -2.92 21.73
C ASP A 46 0.90 -3.46 21.28
N GLU A 47 -0.18 -3.08 21.97
CA GLU A 47 -1.56 -3.46 21.63
C GLU A 47 -1.98 -2.95 20.24
N LEU A 48 -1.64 -1.69 19.89
CA LEU A 48 -1.89 -1.16 18.54
C LEU A 48 -1.24 -2.05 17.48
N TRP A 49 -0.01 -2.51 17.74
CA TRP A 49 0.73 -3.28 16.76
C TRP A 49 0.28 -4.74 16.65
N GLU A 50 -0.19 -5.34 17.74
CA GLU A 50 -0.82 -6.67 17.75
C GLU A 50 -2.14 -6.63 16.97
N GLU A 51 -3.00 -5.63 17.22
CA GLU A 51 -4.26 -5.48 16.48
C GLU A 51 -4.02 -5.27 14.98
N LEU A 52 -2.97 -4.51 14.64
CA LEU A 52 -2.58 -4.29 13.25
C LEU A 52 -2.09 -5.59 12.58
N GLU A 53 -1.33 -6.44 13.29
CA GLU A 53 -0.91 -7.75 12.80
C GLU A 53 -2.12 -8.61 12.45
N ASP A 54 -3.07 -8.73 13.37
CA ASP A 54 -4.29 -9.52 13.18
C ASP A 54 -5.07 -9.06 11.94
N VAL A 55 -5.26 -7.75 11.76
CA VAL A 55 -5.97 -7.20 10.60
C VAL A 55 -5.23 -7.48 9.28
N LEU A 56 -3.90 -7.44 9.27
CA LEU A 56 -3.11 -7.75 8.07
C LEU A 56 -3.17 -9.25 7.73
N ILE A 57 -3.14 -10.14 8.72
CA ILE A 57 -3.30 -11.58 8.52
C ILE A 57 -4.70 -11.91 7.98
N MET A 58 -5.74 -11.33 8.59
CA MET A 58 -7.13 -11.47 8.09
C MET A 58 -7.31 -10.89 6.69
N GLY A 59 -6.42 -9.98 6.28
CA GLY A 59 -6.42 -9.33 4.99
C GLY A 59 -5.62 -10.04 3.89
N ASP A 60 -5.29 -11.32 4.07
CA ASP A 60 -4.54 -12.15 3.12
C ASP A 60 -3.12 -11.64 2.80
N VAL A 61 -2.50 -10.85 3.69
CA VAL A 61 -1.11 -10.37 3.50
C VAL A 61 -0.09 -11.49 3.74
N GLY A 62 -0.43 -12.44 4.62
CA GLY A 62 0.42 -13.56 5.01
C GLY A 62 1.41 -13.23 6.14
N SER A 63 1.75 -14.24 6.94
CA SER A 63 2.53 -14.07 8.18
C SER A 63 3.90 -13.44 7.96
N THR A 64 4.68 -13.95 7.00
CA THR A 64 6.03 -13.45 6.71
C THR A 64 6.01 -11.96 6.30
N THR A 65 5.19 -11.62 5.31
CA THR A 65 5.06 -10.25 4.79
C THR A 65 4.58 -9.27 5.87
N THR A 66 3.62 -9.68 6.70
CA THR A 66 3.12 -8.88 7.82
C THR A 66 4.24 -8.61 8.82
N GLN A 67 4.99 -9.63 9.24
CA GLN A 67 6.09 -9.46 10.18
C GLN A 67 7.19 -8.54 9.65
N GLU A 68 7.56 -8.70 8.37
CA GLU A 68 8.53 -7.82 7.70
C GLU A 68 8.06 -6.36 7.69
N LEU A 69 6.81 -6.13 7.29
CA LEU A 69 6.21 -4.80 7.22
C LEU A 69 6.14 -4.13 8.61
N LEU A 70 5.67 -4.86 9.63
CA LEU A 70 5.55 -4.32 10.98
C LEU A 70 6.90 -4.04 11.61
N THR A 71 7.89 -4.93 11.41
CA THR A 71 9.25 -4.72 11.91
C THR A 71 9.86 -3.46 11.29
N ALA A 72 9.76 -3.30 9.97
CA ALA A 72 10.26 -2.11 9.27
C ALA A 72 9.56 -0.83 9.75
N THR A 73 8.23 -0.88 9.90
CA THR A 73 7.41 0.25 10.36
C THR A 73 7.76 0.66 11.79
N ARG A 74 7.79 -0.29 12.74
CA ARG A 74 8.12 -0.04 14.16
C ARG A 74 9.52 0.54 14.30
N THR A 75 10.52 -0.09 13.67
CA THR A 75 11.91 0.37 13.70
C THR A 75 12.03 1.81 13.21
N ARG A 76 11.29 2.17 12.16
CA ARG A 76 11.32 3.52 11.60
C ARG A 76 10.61 4.54 12.50
N VAL A 77 9.46 4.19 13.07
CA VAL A 77 8.73 5.00 14.05
C VAL A 77 9.59 5.32 15.27
N GLU A 78 10.29 4.33 15.80
CA GLU A 78 11.23 4.49 16.93
C GLU A 78 12.42 5.37 16.55
N ARG A 79 13.09 5.05 15.44
CA ARG A 79 14.28 5.79 14.96
C ARG A 79 13.98 7.26 14.68
N GLU A 80 12.81 7.56 14.14
CA GLU A 80 12.38 8.93 13.82
C GLU A 80 11.65 9.61 15.00
N ASN A 81 11.53 8.93 16.15
CA ASN A 81 10.86 9.40 17.36
C ASN A 81 9.44 9.93 17.09
N ILE A 82 8.69 9.19 16.26
CA ILE A 82 7.33 9.55 15.86
C ILE A 82 6.39 9.25 17.01
N LYS A 83 5.67 10.29 17.47
CA LYS A 83 4.74 10.19 18.60
C LYS A 83 3.27 10.29 18.19
N ALA A 84 2.99 10.90 17.05
CA ALA A 84 1.64 11.04 16.55
C ALA A 84 1.23 9.78 15.79
N THR A 85 0.13 9.15 16.21
CA THR A 85 -0.43 7.93 15.60
C THR A 85 -0.70 8.13 14.11
N ARG A 86 -1.16 9.32 13.71
CA ARG A 86 -1.34 9.69 12.30
C ARG A 86 -0.04 9.62 11.49
N ASP A 87 1.08 10.03 12.06
CA ASP A 87 2.37 10.01 11.37
C ASP A 87 2.92 8.58 11.29
N ALA A 88 2.70 7.76 12.32
CA ALA A 88 3.01 6.33 12.28
C ALA A 88 2.19 5.60 11.18
N TYR A 89 0.92 5.95 11.02
CA TYR A 89 0.10 5.46 9.91
C TYR A 89 0.64 5.86 8.53
N MET A 90 1.21 7.07 8.41
CA MET A 90 1.88 7.49 7.18
C MET A 90 3.17 6.70 6.92
N VAL A 91 3.93 6.35 7.97
CA VAL A 91 5.10 5.47 7.85
C VAL A 91 4.68 4.09 7.38
N LEU A 92 3.64 3.48 7.96
CA LEU A 92 3.12 2.18 7.51
C LEU A 92 2.82 2.19 6.00
N LYS A 93 2.12 3.23 5.52
CA LYS A 93 1.84 3.39 4.09
C LYS A 93 3.11 3.45 3.24
N GLN A 94 4.13 4.16 3.70
CA GLN A 94 5.39 4.28 2.97
C GLN A 94 6.12 2.93 2.92
N GLU A 95 6.16 2.18 4.02
CA GLU A 95 6.76 0.85 4.03
C GLU A 95 5.97 -0.15 3.16
N MET A 96 4.65 -0.06 3.11
CA MET A 96 3.84 -0.85 2.16
C MET A 96 4.19 -0.53 0.70
N VAL A 97 4.30 0.75 0.34
CA VAL A 97 4.69 1.16 -1.02
C VAL A 97 6.10 0.67 -1.35
N LYS A 98 7.02 0.76 -0.39
CA LYS A 98 8.39 0.27 -0.56
C LYS A 98 8.43 -1.24 -0.79
N LEU A 99 7.63 -2.02 -0.05
CA LEU A 99 7.52 -3.48 -0.22
C LEU A 99 6.98 -3.85 -1.61
N LEU A 100 6.05 -3.05 -2.15
CA LEU A 100 5.49 -3.24 -3.50
C LEU A 100 6.37 -2.71 -4.64
N SER A 101 7.42 -1.94 -4.32
CA SER A 101 8.28 -1.34 -5.35
C SER A 101 9.19 -2.41 -5.95
N THR A 102 9.22 -2.49 -7.28
CA THR A 102 10.13 -3.37 -8.04
C THR A 102 11.04 -2.53 -8.92
N ASP A 103 12.33 -2.86 -8.92
CA ASP A 103 13.32 -2.20 -9.77
C ASP A 103 13.31 -2.75 -11.21
N GLU A 104 12.62 -3.87 -11.45
CA GLU A 104 12.51 -4.52 -12.77
C GLU A 104 11.06 -4.51 -13.25
N PRO A 105 10.60 -3.41 -13.87
CA PRO A 105 9.29 -3.39 -14.51
C PRO A 105 9.28 -4.28 -15.76
N LEU A 106 8.10 -4.76 -16.11
CA LEU A 106 7.93 -5.58 -17.30
C LEU A 106 8.02 -4.72 -18.56
N HIS A 107 9.13 -4.84 -19.27
CA HIS A 107 9.34 -4.17 -20.54
C HIS A 107 8.75 -5.01 -21.68
N ILE A 108 7.52 -4.72 -22.12
CA ILE A 108 6.90 -5.36 -23.30
C ILE A 108 7.04 -4.50 -24.56
N GLU A 109 7.11 -3.18 -24.40
CA GLU A 109 7.06 -2.22 -25.52
C GLU A 109 8.41 -1.99 -26.21
N GLU A 110 9.50 -2.51 -25.67
CA GLU A 110 10.83 -2.33 -26.28
C GLU A 110 10.88 -2.91 -27.71
N PRO A 111 11.52 -2.19 -28.67
CA PRO A 111 11.58 -2.61 -30.06
C PRO A 111 12.21 -4.00 -30.20
N ARG A 112 11.42 -4.96 -30.65
CA ARG A 112 11.87 -6.33 -30.93
C ARG A 112 11.05 -6.93 -32.07
N ILE A 113 11.62 -7.93 -32.74
CA ILE A 113 10.98 -8.59 -33.89
C ILE A 113 9.72 -9.36 -33.45
N LEU A 114 9.73 -9.95 -32.24
CA LEU A 114 8.60 -10.67 -31.65
C LEU A 114 8.73 -10.70 -30.13
N THR A 115 7.64 -10.42 -29.41
CA THR A 115 7.52 -10.68 -27.96
C THR A 115 6.71 -11.96 -27.76
N VAL A 116 7.30 -12.98 -27.15
CA VAL A 116 6.60 -14.22 -26.79
C VAL A 116 6.23 -14.18 -25.31
N VAL A 117 4.94 -14.24 -25.01
CA VAL A 117 4.41 -14.30 -23.64
C VAL A 117 3.77 -15.68 -23.43
N LEU A 118 4.34 -16.49 -22.53
CA LEU A 118 3.79 -17.78 -22.12
C LEU A 118 3.05 -17.62 -20.79
N VAL A 119 1.73 -17.75 -20.81
CA VAL A 119 0.89 -17.66 -19.61
C VAL A 119 0.72 -19.06 -19.01
N VAL A 120 1.12 -19.26 -17.76
CA VAL A 120 1.09 -20.55 -17.04
C VAL A 120 0.27 -20.46 -15.74
N GLY A 121 -0.26 -21.58 -15.26
CA GLY A 121 -1.16 -21.62 -14.09
C GLY A 121 -2.21 -22.75 -14.13
N VAL A 122 -2.84 -23.04 -13.01
CA VAL A 122 -3.81 -24.15 -12.84
C VAL A 122 -5.17 -23.87 -13.52
N ASN A 123 -6.02 -24.89 -13.69
CA ASN A 123 -7.35 -24.71 -14.27
C ASN A 123 -8.22 -23.81 -13.37
N GLY A 124 -8.93 -22.85 -13.97
CA GLY A 124 -9.83 -21.93 -13.26
C GLY A 124 -9.17 -20.68 -12.66
N SER A 125 -7.86 -20.45 -12.84
CA SER A 125 -7.15 -19.28 -12.29
C SER A 125 -7.29 -17.99 -13.12
N GLY A 126 -8.01 -18.03 -14.25
CA GLY A 126 -8.16 -16.88 -15.14
C GLY A 126 -6.95 -16.58 -16.03
N LYS A 127 -6.14 -17.59 -16.38
CA LYS A 127 -5.27 -17.50 -17.57
C LYS A 127 -6.13 -17.31 -18.81
#